data_AF-A0AAN0JAN6-F1
#
_entry.id   AF-A0AAN0JAN6-F1
#
_cell.length_a   1.000
_cell.length_b   1.000
_cell.length_c   1.000
_cell.angle_alpha   90.00
_cell.angle_beta   90.00
_cell.angle_gamma   90.00
#
_symmetry.space_group_name_H-M   'P 1'
#
loop_
_entity.id
_entity.type
_entity.pdbx_description
1 polymer ?
#
loop_
_entity_poly.entity_id
_entity_poly.type
_entity_poly.pdbx_seq_one_letter_code
_entity_poly.pdbx_strand_id
1 'polypeptide(L)'
;MSGKFCAFIDKMKPILSTNTKLEELKRFLEQYWPELKSQLQQTQSFDELFKIIEKKCNIVNVAAIETIANRYDLEDGISLASQYIKEIEKFSKEIKLAFTLNKKLSLASNSSLTCEKIQFLLDWEPSDHLLEDIRRLMKRAFDDLANEVIVQTIQKANSILIICYAPLYLMNALFLEAQANLPTLLKEVDLIQLTIGHYTLYDRNKEREMKTLEEKLQFSINEGIYICMYSKTV
;
A
#
# COMPACT_ATOMS: atom_id res chain seq x y z
N MET A 1 -0.96 -15.22 -13.80
CA MET A 1 -0.83 -15.14 -12.33
C MET A 1 -2.14 -15.42 -11.60
N SER A 2 -3.28 -14.83 -12.00
CA SER A 2 -4.57 -15.02 -11.33
C SER A 2 -4.98 -16.50 -11.16
N GLY A 3 -4.80 -17.35 -12.17
CA GLY A 3 -5.07 -18.79 -12.02
C GLY A 3 -4.20 -19.49 -10.98
N LYS A 4 -2.92 -19.09 -10.86
CA LYS A 4 -2.02 -19.58 -9.80
C LYS A 4 -2.47 -19.09 -8.42
N PHE A 5 -2.99 -17.86 -8.33
CA PHE A 5 -3.55 -17.32 -7.09
C PHE A 5 -4.78 -18.11 -6.64
N CYS A 6 -5.73 -18.37 -7.55
CA CYS A 6 -6.91 -19.18 -7.23
C CYS A 6 -6.50 -20.58 -6.75
N ALA A 7 -5.58 -21.23 -7.48
CA ALA A 7 -5.08 -22.55 -7.07
C ALA A 7 -4.35 -22.53 -5.72
N PHE A 8 -3.66 -21.43 -5.38
CA PHE A 8 -3.03 -21.23 -4.08
C PHE A 8 -4.09 -21.14 -2.97
N ILE A 9 -5.12 -20.31 -3.15
CA ILE A 9 -6.23 -20.16 -2.19
C ILE A 9 -6.99 -21.48 -2.02
N ASP A 10 -7.34 -22.15 -3.12
CA ASP A 10 -8.07 -23.42 -3.12
C ASP A 10 -7.31 -24.54 -2.38
N LYS A 11 -5.98 -24.55 -2.47
CA LYS A 11 -5.13 -25.50 -1.73
C LYS A 11 -4.94 -25.12 -0.26
N MET A 12 -4.88 -23.83 0.05
CA MET A 12 -4.75 -23.36 1.43
C MET A 12 -6.01 -23.65 2.25
N LYS A 13 -7.18 -23.59 1.60
CA LYS A 13 -8.49 -23.84 2.21
C LYS A 13 -8.59 -25.13 3.02
N PRO A 14 -8.36 -26.32 2.44
CA PRO A 14 -8.40 -27.58 3.17
C PRO A 14 -7.30 -27.71 4.23
N ILE A 15 -6.12 -27.10 4.01
CA ILE A 15 -5.02 -27.12 4.99
C ILE A 15 -5.46 -26.44 6.28
N LEU A 16 -6.03 -25.23 6.19
CA LEU A 16 -6.50 -24.52 7.38
C LEU A 16 -7.71 -25.19 8.02
N SER A 17 -8.71 -25.60 7.23
CA SER A 17 -9.94 -26.17 7.80
C SER A 17 -9.74 -27.52 8.50
N THR A 18 -8.75 -28.30 8.06
CA THR A 18 -8.45 -29.61 8.65
C THR A 18 -7.60 -29.50 9.91
N ASN A 19 -6.71 -28.51 9.97
CA ASN A 19 -5.71 -28.38 11.02
C ASN A 19 -6.03 -27.30 12.07
N THR A 20 -7.13 -26.56 11.91
CA THR A 20 -7.55 -25.53 12.87
C THR A 20 -9.02 -25.69 13.24
N LYS A 21 -9.43 -25.14 14.40
CA LYS A 21 -10.85 -25.02 14.76
C LYS A 21 -11.35 -23.63 14.40
N LEU A 22 -12.58 -23.56 13.86
CA LEU A 22 -13.20 -22.32 13.41
C LEU A 22 -13.16 -21.20 14.46
N GLU A 23 -13.57 -21.50 15.70
CA GLU A 23 -13.61 -20.51 16.79
C GLU A 23 -12.22 -20.10 17.28
N GLU A 24 -11.24 -21.00 17.24
CA GLU A 24 -9.86 -20.66 17.58
C GLU A 24 -9.25 -19.72 16.55
N LEU A 25 -9.51 -19.98 15.26
CA LEU A 25 -9.07 -19.12 14.16
C LEU A 25 -9.79 -17.77 14.20
N LYS A 26 -11.10 -17.74 14.44
CA LYS A 26 -11.85 -16.48 14.63
C LYS A 26 -11.23 -15.63 15.73
N ARG A 27 -10.96 -16.20 16.90
CA ARG A 27 -10.34 -15.47 18.02
C ARG A 27 -8.96 -14.90 17.67
N PHE A 28 -8.14 -15.66 16.94
CA PHE A 28 -6.85 -15.17 16.47
C PHE A 28 -7.03 -14.00 15.49
N LEU A 29 -7.92 -14.14 14.52
CA LEU A 29 -8.18 -13.09 13.54
C LEU A 29 -8.80 -11.84 14.16
N GLU A 30 -9.62 -11.96 15.21
CA GLU A 30 -10.15 -10.81 15.95
C GLU A 30 -9.06 -10.03 16.69
N GLN A 31 -8.03 -10.71 17.19
CA GLN A 31 -6.86 -10.05 17.78
C GLN A 31 -5.97 -9.42 16.73
N TYR A 32 -5.75 -10.12 15.61
CA TYR A 32 -4.82 -9.67 14.57
C TYR A 32 -5.41 -8.56 13.68
N TRP A 33 -6.71 -8.66 13.35
CA TRP A 33 -7.48 -7.67 12.58
C TRP A 33 -8.75 -7.26 13.33
N PRO A 34 -8.64 -6.35 14.31
CA PRO A 34 -9.76 -5.94 15.17
C PRO A 34 -10.97 -5.36 14.41
N GLU A 35 -10.74 -4.76 13.24
CA GLU A 35 -11.77 -4.22 12.36
C GLU A 35 -12.68 -5.30 11.74
N LEU A 36 -12.22 -6.55 11.70
CA LEU A 36 -13.00 -7.67 11.19
C LEU A 36 -13.91 -8.30 12.25
N LYS A 37 -13.83 -7.87 13.51
CA LYS A 37 -14.53 -8.50 14.65
C LYS A 37 -16.01 -8.77 14.37
N SER A 38 -16.76 -7.78 13.91
CA SER A 38 -18.19 -7.94 13.63
C SER A 38 -18.47 -8.96 12.52
N GLN A 39 -17.62 -9.02 11.48
CA GLN A 39 -17.76 -9.99 10.38
C GLN A 39 -17.39 -11.40 10.84
N LEU A 40 -16.33 -11.52 11.64
CA LEU A 40 -15.88 -12.79 12.19
C LEU A 40 -16.92 -13.40 13.14
N GLN A 41 -17.52 -12.60 14.02
CA GLN A 41 -18.56 -13.09 14.94
C GLN A 41 -19.79 -13.66 14.22
N GLN A 42 -20.16 -13.10 13.07
CA GLN A 42 -21.30 -13.57 12.26
C GLN A 42 -20.97 -14.82 11.45
N THR A 43 -19.69 -15.11 11.22
CA THR A 43 -19.22 -16.23 10.39
C THR A 43 -19.50 -17.57 11.07
N GLN A 44 -20.16 -18.48 10.34
CA GLN A 44 -20.57 -19.81 10.82
C GLN A 44 -19.81 -20.96 10.15
N SER A 45 -19.04 -20.68 9.10
CA SER A 45 -18.31 -21.70 8.35
C SER A 45 -16.89 -21.26 8.00
N PHE A 46 -16.01 -22.24 7.75
CA PHE A 46 -14.68 -21.98 7.19
C PHE A 46 -14.78 -21.30 5.82
N ASP A 47 -15.79 -21.60 5.02
CA ASP A 47 -15.99 -21.01 3.70
C ASP A 47 -16.23 -19.50 3.77
N GLU A 48 -17.08 -19.07 4.70
CA GLU A 48 -17.31 -17.66 4.98
C GLU A 48 -16.07 -16.99 5.57
N LEU A 49 -15.37 -17.67 6.48
CA LEU A 49 -14.13 -17.18 7.09
C LEU A 49 -13.04 -16.94 6.03
N PHE A 50 -12.89 -17.89 5.10
CA PHE A 50 -11.93 -17.79 4.02
C PHE A 50 -12.20 -16.61 3.10
N LYS A 51 -13.47 -16.33 2.80
CA LYS A 51 -13.86 -15.13 2.05
C LYS A 51 -13.46 -13.84 2.78
N ILE A 52 -13.35 -13.85 4.11
CA ILE A 52 -12.84 -12.69 4.87
C ILE A 52 -11.31 -12.61 4.75
N ILE A 53 -10.60 -13.73 4.95
CA ILE A 53 -9.14 -13.80 4.84
C ILE A 53 -8.68 -13.41 3.43
N GLU A 54 -9.38 -13.88 2.38
CA GLU A 54 -9.09 -13.56 0.98
C GLU A 54 -9.10 -12.05 0.69
N LYS A 55 -9.89 -11.26 1.43
CA LYS A 55 -9.91 -9.79 1.29
C LYS A 55 -8.62 -9.14 1.76
N LYS A 56 -7.83 -9.84 2.58
CA LYS A 56 -6.51 -9.42 3.08
C LYS A 56 -5.37 -9.84 2.15
N CYS A 57 -5.68 -10.57 1.08
CA CYS A 57 -4.72 -11.01 0.08
C CYS A 57 -5.04 -10.40 -1.30
N ASN A 58 -4.04 -10.40 -2.17
CA ASN A 58 -4.22 -10.14 -3.59
C ASN A 58 -3.19 -10.97 -4.39
N ILE A 59 -3.21 -10.84 -5.72
CA ILE A 59 -2.36 -11.62 -6.63
C ILE A 59 -0.84 -11.47 -6.33
N VAL A 60 -0.43 -10.41 -5.63
CA VAL A 60 0.98 -10.08 -5.35
C VAL A 60 1.30 -9.94 -3.86
N ASN A 61 0.32 -10.15 -2.98
CA ASN A 61 0.47 -10.07 -1.53
C ASN A 61 -0.38 -11.17 -0.88
N VAL A 62 0.30 -12.12 -0.25
CA VAL A 62 -0.31 -13.25 0.49
C VAL A 62 0.12 -13.30 1.95
N ALA A 63 0.68 -12.20 2.47
CA ALA A 63 1.25 -12.14 3.82
C ALA A 63 0.23 -12.54 4.89
N ALA A 64 -1.03 -12.15 4.73
CA ALA A 64 -2.13 -12.57 5.60
C ALA A 64 -2.22 -14.10 5.76
N ILE A 65 -2.13 -14.86 4.66
CA ILE A 65 -2.19 -16.33 4.71
C ILE A 65 -0.90 -16.91 5.27
N GLU A 66 0.25 -16.34 4.92
CA GLU A 66 1.55 -16.75 5.49
C GLU A 66 1.57 -16.58 7.01
N THR A 67 1.09 -15.45 7.53
CA THR A 67 0.98 -15.19 8.97
C THR A 67 0.09 -16.23 9.66
N ILE A 68 -1.05 -16.57 9.06
CA ILE A 68 -1.94 -17.60 9.62
C ILE A 68 -1.26 -18.97 9.58
N ALA A 69 -0.62 -19.35 8.48
CA ALA A 69 0.07 -20.64 8.37
C ALA A 69 1.20 -20.79 9.41
N ASN A 70 2.00 -19.74 9.60
CA ASN A 70 3.02 -19.70 10.65
C ASN A 70 2.43 -19.75 12.06
N ARG A 71 1.32 -19.05 12.31
CA ARG A 71 0.68 -19.02 13.65
C ARG A 71 0.28 -20.41 14.15
N TYR A 72 -0.13 -21.28 13.24
CA TYR A 72 -0.62 -22.63 13.52
C TYR A 72 0.40 -23.72 13.14
N ASP A 73 1.64 -23.35 12.84
CA ASP A 73 2.73 -24.27 12.47
C ASP A 73 2.33 -25.24 11.34
N LEU A 74 1.61 -24.74 10.34
CA LEU A 74 1.09 -25.54 9.24
C LEU A 74 2.18 -25.74 8.18
N GLU A 75 3.01 -26.77 8.32
CA GLU A 75 4.14 -27.03 7.42
C GLU A 75 3.78 -26.97 5.93
N ASP A 76 2.70 -27.65 5.54
CA ASP A 76 2.20 -27.64 4.16
C ASP A 76 1.75 -26.23 3.73
N GLY A 77 1.12 -25.48 4.64
CA GLY A 77 0.66 -24.11 4.40
C GLY A 77 1.83 -23.12 4.24
N ILE A 78 2.84 -23.24 5.11
CA ILE A 78 4.07 -22.43 5.09
C ILE A 78 4.83 -22.70 3.80
N SER A 79 4.99 -23.97 3.42
CA SER A 79 5.64 -24.38 2.17
C SER A 79 4.89 -23.83 0.95
N LEU A 80 3.57 -23.96 0.93
CA LEU A 80 2.71 -23.46 -0.14
C LEU A 80 2.79 -21.93 -0.29
N ALA A 81 2.74 -21.19 0.82
CA ALA A 81 2.89 -19.73 0.83
C ALA A 81 4.28 -19.32 0.31
N SER A 82 5.34 -19.97 0.81
CA SER A 82 6.72 -19.72 0.38
C SER A 82 6.92 -19.95 -1.13
N GLN A 83 6.34 -21.02 -1.67
CA GLN A 83 6.37 -21.29 -3.12
C GLN A 83 5.66 -20.20 -3.91
N TYR A 84 4.49 -19.76 -3.45
CA TYR A 84 3.74 -18.71 -4.13
C TYR A 84 4.44 -17.35 -4.04
N ILE A 85 5.08 -17.02 -2.92
CA ILE A 85 5.90 -15.80 -2.76
C ILE A 85 7.04 -15.78 -3.79
N LYS A 86 7.75 -16.90 -3.98
CA LYS A 86 8.79 -17.01 -5.03
C LYS A 86 8.22 -16.81 -6.44
N GLU A 87 7.02 -17.32 -6.71
CA GLU A 87 6.33 -17.09 -7.97
C GLU A 87 5.95 -15.61 -8.15
N ILE A 88 5.53 -14.93 -7.08
CA ILE A 88 5.27 -13.48 -7.11
C ILE A 88 6.55 -12.71 -7.41
N GLU A 89 7.67 -13.04 -6.76
CA GLU A 89 8.96 -12.38 -6.99
C GLU A 89 9.42 -12.53 -8.45
N LYS A 90 9.33 -13.74 -9.01
CA LYS A 90 9.65 -13.99 -10.41
C LYS A 90 8.73 -13.20 -11.34
N PHE A 91 7.42 -13.32 -11.12
CA PHE A 91 6.41 -12.61 -11.93
C PHE A 91 6.59 -11.09 -11.88
N SER A 92 6.91 -10.54 -10.71
CA SER A 92 7.04 -9.10 -10.51
C SER A 92 8.25 -8.51 -11.22
N LYS A 93 9.32 -9.29 -11.37
CA LYS A 93 10.54 -8.92 -12.11
C LYS A 93 10.39 -9.00 -13.63
N GLU A 94 9.36 -9.68 -14.13
CA GLU A 94 9.14 -9.87 -15.57
C GLU A 94 8.03 -8.95 -16.13
N ILE A 95 7.08 -8.52 -15.28
CA ILE A 95 5.86 -7.85 -15.72
C ILE A 95 5.99 -6.34 -15.64
N LYS A 96 5.84 -5.69 -16.81
CA LYS A 96 5.71 -4.24 -16.91
C LYS A 96 4.39 -3.73 -16.33
N LEU A 97 4.43 -2.56 -15.72
CA LEU A 97 3.23 -1.91 -15.16
C LEU A 97 2.17 -1.64 -16.22
N ALA A 98 2.56 -1.37 -17.47
CA ALA A 98 1.65 -1.21 -18.60
C ALA A 98 0.64 -2.35 -18.73
N PHE A 99 1.04 -3.60 -18.43
CA PHE A 99 0.15 -4.76 -18.48
C PHE A 99 -0.74 -4.93 -17.24
N THR A 100 -0.55 -4.12 -16.20
CA THR A 100 -1.31 -4.15 -14.94
C THR A 100 -2.31 -3.01 -14.83
N LEU A 101 -2.23 -2.02 -15.73
CA LEU A 101 -3.10 -0.84 -15.73
C LEU A 101 -4.58 -1.22 -15.77
N ASN A 102 -5.37 -0.55 -14.93
CA ASN A 102 -6.82 -0.71 -14.80
C ASN A 102 -7.28 -2.14 -14.46
N LYS A 103 -6.36 -3.06 -14.14
CA LYS A 103 -6.70 -4.39 -13.65
C LYS A 103 -6.89 -4.33 -12.14
N LYS A 104 -7.92 -5.01 -11.65
CA LYS A 104 -8.06 -5.26 -10.22
C LYS A 104 -7.03 -6.31 -9.82
N LEU A 105 -6.14 -5.96 -8.90
CA LEU A 105 -5.17 -6.90 -8.35
C LEU A 105 -5.78 -7.71 -7.20
N SER A 106 -6.77 -7.13 -6.50
CA SER A 106 -7.59 -7.84 -5.51
C SER A 106 -8.80 -8.52 -6.15
N LEU A 107 -9.13 -9.72 -5.66
CA LEU A 107 -10.40 -10.39 -6.00
C LEU A 107 -11.59 -9.76 -5.25
N ALA A 108 -11.31 -9.18 -4.08
CA ALA A 108 -12.32 -8.53 -3.28
C ALA A 108 -12.69 -7.15 -3.85
N SER A 109 -14.00 -6.93 -4.04
CA SER A 109 -14.56 -5.61 -4.33
C SER A 109 -14.61 -4.80 -3.05
N ASN A 110 -13.48 -4.23 -2.67
CA ASN A 110 -13.39 -3.39 -1.49
C ASN A 110 -13.86 -1.97 -1.87
N SER A 111 -15.04 -1.57 -1.44
CA SER A 111 -15.40 -0.15 -1.37
C SER A 111 -14.64 0.45 -0.20
N SER A 112 -13.39 0.88 -0.42
CA SER A 112 -12.62 1.56 0.61
C SER A 112 -13.19 2.96 0.83
N LEU A 113 -13.46 3.31 2.08
CA LEU A 113 -13.74 4.69 2.45
C LEU A 113 -12.48 5.53 2.17
N THR A 114 -12.63 6.82 1.92
CA THR A 114 -11.48 7.70 1.66
C THR A 114 -10.46 7.65 2.79
N CYS A 115 -10.89 7.50 4.04
CA CYS A 115 -10.02 7.37 5.21
C CYS A 115 -9.16 6.10 5.22
N GLU A 116 -9.43 5.12 4.35
CA GLU A 116 -8.70 3.84 4.25
C GLU A 116 -7.85 3.77 2.96
N LYS A 117 -7.77 4.87 2.20
CA LYS A 117 -7.05 4.93 0.93
C LYS A 117 -5.67 5.53 1.11
N ILE A 118 -4.72 4.96 0.40
CA ILE A 118 -3.39 5.53 0.20
C ILE A 118 -3.21 5.73 -1.29
N GLN A 119 -2.74 6.91 -1.70
CA GLN A 119 -2.59 7.27 -3.10
C GLN A 119 -1.18 7.78 -3.35
N PHE A 120 -0.48 7.13 -4.27
CA PHE A 120 0.78 7.59 -4.82
C PHE A 120 0.54 8.07 -6.25
N LEU A 121 0.84 9.34 -6.50
CA LEU A 121 0.92 9.89 -7.85
C LEU A 121 2.40 10.00 -8.22
N LEU A 122 2.80 9.29 -9.27
CA LEU A 122 4.20 9.14 -9.67
C LEU A 122 4.39 9.60 -11.11
N ASP A 123 5.50 10.29 -11.36
CA ASP A 123 5.95 10.73 -12.68
C ASP A 123 6.63 9.58 -13.44
N TRP A 124 5.94 8.46 -13.52
CA TRP A 124 6.42 7.21 -14.11
C TRP A 124 5.75 6.96 -15.45
N GLU A 125 6.50 6.47 -16.43
CA GLU A 125 5.94 5.86 -17.62
C GLU A 125 5.77 4.35 -17.37
N PRO A 126 4.54 3.80 -17.37
CA PRO A 126 4.31 2.40 -16.99
C PRO A 126 5.00 1.37 -17.89
N SER A 127 5.50 1.78 -19.05
CA SER A 127 6.27 0.92 -19.95
C SER A 127 7.73 0.72 -19.50
N ASP A 128 8.24 1.62 -18.67
CA ASP A 128 9.63 1.62 -18.17
C ASP A 128 9.77 1.00 -16.79
N HIS A 129 8.64 0.83 -16.09
CA HIS A 129 8.59 0.28 -14.74
C HIS A 129 7.98 -1.13 -14.70
N LEU A 130 8.43 -1.89 -13.72
CA LEU A 130 7.99 -3.25 -13.44
C LEU A 130 7.07 -3.28 -12.21
N LEU A 131 6.33 -4.38 -12.06
CA LEU A 131 5.54 -4.63 -10.86
C LEU A 131 6.42 -4.74 -9.60
N GLU A 132 7.68 -5.16 -9.75
CA GLU A 132 8.68 -5.13 -8.69
C GLU A 132 8.95 -3.71 -8.15
N ASP A 133 8.87 -2.68 -9.00
CA ASP A 133 9.06 -1.30 -8.56
C ASP A 133 7.95 -0.85 -7.59
N ILE A 134 6.73 -1.35 -7.77
CA ILE A 134 5.61 -1.11 -6.85
C ILE A 134 5.87 -1.81 -5.52
N ARG A 135 6.35 -3.05 -5.54
CA ARG A 135 6.70 -3.79 -4.32
C ARG A 135 7.78 -3.06 -3.53
N ARG A 136 8.83 -2.62 -4.22
CA ARG A 136 9.91 -1.82 -3.64
C ARG A 136 9.41 -0.47 -3.11
N LEU A 137 8.51 0.21 -3.82
CA LEU A 137 7.88 1.44 -3.36
C LEU A 137 7.12 1.22 -2.04
N MET A 138 6.29 0.18 -1.95
CA MET A 138 5.55 -0.12 -0.71
C MET A 138 6.51 -0.37 0.45
N LYS A 139 7.58 -1.15 0.23
CA LYS A 139 8.61 -1.41 1.24
C LYS A 139 9.37 -0.16 1.66
N ARG A 140 9.71 0.73 0.71
CA ARG A 140 10.36 2.01 1.03
C ARG A 140 9.46 2.98 1.77
N ALA A 141 8.16 2.95 1.51
CA ALA A 141 7.22 3.86 2.15
C ALA A 141 6.82 3.40 3.55
N PHE A 142 6.65 2.09 3.76
CA PHE A 142 5.96 1.54 4.93
C PHE A 142 6.74 0.44 5.66
N ASP A 143 7.93 0.08 5.18
CA ASP A 143 8.78 -0.95 5.78
C ASP A 143 8.05 -2.27 6.08
N ASP A 144 7.99 -2.69 7.35
CA ASP A 144 7.28 -3.89 7.78
C ASP A 144 5.76 -3.79 7.57
N LEU A 145 5.18 -2.59 7.68
CA LEU A 145 3.76 -2.35 7.45
C LEU A 145 3.35 -2.47 5.98
N ALA A 146 4.30 -2.55 5.05
CA ALA A 146 4.01 -2.74 3.62
C ALA A 146 3.15 -4.00 3.34
N ASN A 147 3.26 -5.03 4.18
CA ASN A 147 2.49 -6.26 4.04
C ASN A 147 1.00 -6.08 4.36
N GLU A 148 0.65 -5.07 5.17
CA GLU A 148 -0.73 -4.72 5.53
C GLU A 148 -1.37 -3.76 4.49
N VAL A 149 -0.57 -3.27 3.54
CA VAL A 149 -1.02 -2.39 2.45
C VAL A 149 -1.33 -3.21 1.21
N ILE A 150 -2.57 -3.09 0.72
CA ILE A 150 -3.07 -3.82 -0.44
C ILE A 150 -3.16 -2.89 -1.63
N VAL A 151 -2.34 -3.09 -2.65
CA VAL A 151 -2.48 -2.41 -3.94
C VAL A 151 -3.79 -2.86 -4.59
N GLN A 152 -4.71 -1.93 -4.82
CA GLN A 152 -6.02 -2.22 -5.41
C GLN A 152 -5.98 -2.06 -6.93
N THR A 153 -5.56 -0.90 -7.39
CA THR A 153 -5.56 -0.52 -8.81
C THR A 153 -4.42 0.41 -9.15
N ILE A 154 -3.91 0.28 -10.37
CA ILE A 154 -2.93 1.17 -10.95
C ILE A 154 -3.59 1.81 -12.17
N GLN A 155 -3.65 3.13 -12.21
CA GLN A 155 -4.31 3.90 -13.25
C GLN A 155 -3.28 4.76 -13.98
N LYS A 156 -3.47 4.94 -15.29
CA LYS A 156 -2.62 5.80 -16.13
C LYS A 156 -3.42 6.98 -16.65
N ALA A 157 -2.81 8.16 -16.55
CA ALA A 157 -3.12 9.33 -17.38
C ALA A 157 -1.80 9.86 -17.96
N ASN A 158 -1.39 11.08 -17.58
CA ASN A 158 -0.05 11.60 -17.88
C ASN A 158 1.01 11.12 -16.86
N SER A 159 0.56 10.53 -15.77
CA SER A 159 1.32 9.98 -14.66
C SER A 159 0.64 8.69 -14.20
N ILE A 160 1.29 7.94 -13.30
CA ILE A 160 0.71 6.74 -12.69
C ILE A 160 0.09 7.11 -11.34
N LEU A 161 -1.18 6.74 -11.16
CA LEU A 161 -1.86 6.76 -9.87
C LEU A 161 -1.98 5.34 -9.34
N ILE A 162 -1.31 5.08 -8.21
CA ILE A 162 -1.43 3.82 -7.47
C ILE A 162 -2.39 4.05 -6.32
N ILE A 163 -3.47 3.26 -6.28
CA ILE A 163 -4.45 3.30 -5.20
C ILE A 163 -4.29 2.04 -4.37
N CYS A 164 -3.98 2.24 -3.10
CA CYS A 164 -3.84 1.19 -2.10
C CYS A 164 -4.93 1.32 -1.03
N TYR A 165 -5.17 0.21 -0.34
CA TYR A 165 -6.02 0.11 0.83
C TYR A 165 -5.19 -0.32 2.03
N ALA A 166 -5.50 0.26 3.18
CA ALA A 166 -5.04 -0.23 4.46
C ALA A 166 -6.17 -0.11 5.51
N PRO A 167 -6.20 -0.98 6.53
CA PRO A 167 -7.14 -0.86 7.63
C PRO A 167 -7.06 0.49 8.34
N LEU A 168 -8.21 1.05 8.72
CA LEU A 168 -8.28 2.37 9.36
C LEU A 168 -7.40 2.49 10.61
N TYR A 169 -7.31 1.45 11.44
CA TYR A 169 -6.51 1.48 12.67
C TYR A 169 -5.00 1.59 12.41
N LEU A 170 -4.52 1.22 11.21
CA LEU A 170 -3.11 1.33 10.82
C LEU A 170 -2.77 2.67 10.15
N MET A 171 -3.76 3.48 9.77
CA MET A 171 -3.54 4.67 8.95
C MET A 171 -2.60 5.69 9.63
N ASN A 172 -2.68 5.86 10.95
CA ASN A 172 -1.78 6.75 11.68
C ASN A 172 -0.34 6.21 11.69
N ALA A 173 -0.15 4.90 11.88
CA ALA A 173 1.17 4.28 11.85
C ALA A 173 1.78 4.39 10.45
N LEU A 174 0.99 4.10 9.40
CA LEU A 174 1.40 4.25 8.01
C LEU A 174 1.73 5.69 7.64
N PHE A 175 1.00 6.66 8.20
CA PHE A 175 1.31 8.09 8.01
C PHE A 175 2.67 8.46 8.61
N LEU A 176 2.93 8.07 9.85
CA LEU A 176 4.19 8.36 10.54
C LEU A 176 5.37 7.67 9.84
N GLU A 177 5.20 6.42 9.41
CA GLU A 177 6.21 5.66 8.69
C GLU A 177 6.54 6.31 7.33
N ALA A 178 5.51 6.64 6.55
CA ALA A 178 5.70 7.33 5.28
C ALA A 178 6.31 8.73 5.45
N GLN A 179 5.98 9.43 6.53
CA GLN A 179 6.56 10.73 6.85
C GLN A 179 8.06 10.60 7.17
N ALA A 180 8.44 9.63 7.99
CA ALA A 180 9.84 9.34 8.30
C ALA A 180 10.63 8.96 7.04
N ASN A 181 10.01 8.19 6.15
CA ASN A 181 10.63 7.71 4.91
C ASN A 181 10.53 8.69 3.73
N LEU A 182 9.84 9.82 3.90
CA LEU A 182 9.61 10.78 2.82
C LEU A 182 10.91 11.27 2.14
N PRO A 183 12.01 11.59 2.85
CA PRO A 183 13.25 12.01 2.19
C PRO A 183 13.82 10.96 1.22
N THR A 184 13.73 9.68 1.59
CA THR A 184 14.15 8.55 0.74
C THR A 184 13.23 8.42 -0.46
N LEU A 185 11.92 8.53 -0.25
CA LEU A 185 10.94 8.51 -1.34
C LEU A 185 11.19 9.64 -2.34
N LEU A 186 11.43 10.87 -1.88
CA LEU A 186 11.70 12.01 -2.75
C LEU A 186 13.01 11.89 -3.54
N LYS A 187 14.01 11.19 -2.99
CA LYS A 187 15.30 10.99 -3.64
C LYS A 187 15.26 9.88 -4.70
N GLU A 188 14.55 8.81 -4.41
CA GLU A 188 14.64 7.57 -5.19
C GLU A 188 13.40 7.27 -6.02
N VAL A 189 12.32 8.01 -5.82
CA VAL A 189 11.05 7.85 -6.52
C VAL A 189 10.65 9.22 -7.07
N ASP A 190 10.21 9.24 -8.34
CA ASP A 190 9.66 10.46 -8.96
C ASP A 190 8.24 10.77 -8.43
N LEU A 191 8.12 10.94 -7.11
CA LEU A 191 6.88 11.21 -6.40
C LEU A 191 6.36 12.61 -6.75
N ILE A 192 5.15 12.67 -7.29
CA ILE A 192 4.40 13.92 -7.50
C ILE A 192 3.58 14.22 -6.25
N GLN A 193 2.84 13.23 -5.74
CA GLN A 193 1.97 13.40 -4.59
C GLN A 193 1.83 12.10 -3.79
N LEU A 194 1.81 12.20 -2.47
CA LEU A 194 1.45 11.11 -1.56
C LEU A 194 0.31 11.56 -0.66
N THR A 195 -0.80 10.83 -0.69
CA THR A 195 -1.97 11.06 0.17
C THR A 195 -2.29 9.80 0.97
N ILE A 196 -2.51 9.96 2.27
CA ILE A 196 -2.85 8.89 3.22
C ILE A 196 -4.13 9.31 3.93
N GLY A 197 -5.22 8.59 3.67
CA GLY A 197 -6.55 8.93 4.12
C GLY A 197 -7.00 10.28 3.55
N HIS A 198 -7.25 11.23 4.44
CA HIS A 198 -7.63 12.61 4.07
C HIS A 198 -6.44 13.57 3.99
N TYR A 199 -5.22 13.12 4.33
CA TYR A 199 -4.05 13.98 4.45
C TYR A 199 -3.11 13.81 3.25
N THR A 200 -2.80 14.91 2.57
CA THR A 200 -1.71 14.95 1.60
C THR A 200 -0.40 15.16 2.35
N LEU A 201 0.41 14.10 2.42
CA LEU A 201 1.70 14.11 3.09
C LEU A 201 2.75 14.89 2.28
N TYR A 202 2.67 14.82 0.95
CA TYR A 202 3.56 15.54 0.04
C TYR A 202 2.83 15.87 -1.27
N ASP A 203 3.11 17.06 -1.81
CA ASP A 203 2.65 17.53 -3.11
C ASP A 203 3.74 18.41 -3.74
N ARG A 204 4.38 17.90 -4.79
CA ARG A 204 5.47 18.55 -5.51
C ARG A 204 5.07 19.92 -6.06
N ASN A 205 3.82 20.10 -6.47
CA ASN A 205 3.36 21.35 -7.06
C ASN A 205 3.22 22.42 -5.97
N LYS A 206 2.63 22.07 -4.82
CA LYS A 206 2.54 22.98 -3.67
C LYS A 206 3.90 23.38 -3.14
N GLU A 207 4.85 22.45 -3.09
CA GLU A 207 6.24 22.74 -2.69
C GLU A 207 6.92 23.74 -3.65
N ARG A 208 6.70 23.60 -4.96
CA ARG A 208 7.22 24.55 -5.95
C ARG A 208 6.58 25.93 -5.81
N GLU A 209 5.27 25.98 -5.59
CA GLU A 209 4.54 27.23 -5.36
C GLU A 209 5.04 27.95 -4.10
N MET A 210 5.21 27.22 -2.99
CA MET A 210 5.75 27.77 -1.74
C MET A 210 7.15 28.33 -1.92
N LYS A 211 8.07 27.60 -2.56
CA LYS A 211 9.42 28.11 -2.85
C LYS A 211 9.41 29.38 -3.71
N THR A 212 8.56 29.40 -4.73
CA THR A 212 8.40 30.59 -5.59
C THR A 212 7.90 31.80 -4.79
N LEU A 213 7.01 31.58 -3.81
CA LEU A 213 6.51 32.64 -2.94
C LEU A 213 7.60 33.12 -1.97
N GLU A 214 8.35 32.20 -1.36
CA GLU A 214 9.48 32.53 -0.47
C GLU A 214 10.54 33.37 -1.17
N GLU A 215 10.92 32.99 -2.39
CA GLU A 215 11.87 33.75 -3.22
C GLU A 215 11.35 35.18 -3.52
N LYS A 216 10.06 35.32 -3.84
CA LYS A 216 9.43 36.63 -4.07
C LYS A 216 9.35 37.48 -2.81
N LEU A 217 9.04 36.90 -1.65
CA LEU A 217 9.05 37.60 -0.38
C LEU A 217 10.46 38.09 -0.04
N GLN A 218 11.47 37.24 -0.21
CA GLN A 218 12.86 37.58 0.10
C GLN A 218 13.40 38.67 -0.83
N PHE A 219 13.04 38.65 -2.11
CA PHE A 219 13.31 39.74 -3.03
C PHE A 219 12.68 41.07 -2.56
N SER A 220 11.39 41.04 -2.19
CA SER A 220 10.66 42.24 -1.73
C SER A 220 11.24 42.83 -0.44
N ILE A 221 11.67 41.98 0.49
CA ILE A 221 12.34 42.40 1.73
C ILE A 221 13.68 43.08 1.41
N ASN A 222 14.47 42.50 0.50
CA ASN A 222 15.76 43.05 0.12
C ASN A 222 15.63 44.41 -0.60
N GLU A 223 14.64 44.59 -1.49
CA GLU A 223 14.35 45.89 -2.09
C GLU A 223 13.91 46.93 -1.05
N GLY A 224 13.04 46.54 -0.11
CA GLY A 224 12.60 47.42 0.98
C GLY A 224 13.75 47.89 1.87
N ILE A 225 14.69 47.00 2.21
CA ILE A 225 15.91 47.34 2.97
C ILE A 225 16.79 48.29 2.16
N TYR A 226 16.99 48.02 0.86
CA TYR A 226 17.77 48.88 -0.02
C TYR A 226 17.18 50.30 -0.03
N ILE A 227 15.89 50.46 -0.32
CA ILE A 227 15.21 51.77 -0.34
C ILE A 227 15.34 52.49 1.02
N CYS A 228 15.22 51.77 2.14
CA CYS A 228 15.33 52.34 3.48
C CYS A 228 16.76 52.82 3.82
N MET A 229 17.80 52.15 3.29
CA MET A 229 19.19 52.59 3.47
C MET A 229 19.52 53.85 2.66
N TYR A 230 18.94 54.02 1.47
CA TYR A 230 19.22 55.18 0.60
C TYR A 230 18.30 56.39 0.81
N SER A 231 17.22 56.24 1.58
CA SER A 231 16.28 57.34 1.91
C SER A 231 16.65 58.14 3.18
N LYS A 232 17.69 57.73 3.92
CA LYS A 232 18.21 58.45 5.11
C LYS A 232 19.37 59.42 4.81
N THR A 233 19.71 59.63 3.54
CA THR A 233 20.90 60.39 3.13
C THR A 233 20.60 61.77 2.52
N VAL A 234 19.43 62.35 2.84
CA VAL A 234 19.04 63.72 2.40
C VAL A 234 18.68 64.56 3.60
#